data_AF-A0A3M7P1T5-F1
#
_entry.id   AF-A0A3M7P1T5-F1
#
_cell.length_a   1.000
_cell.length_b   1.000
_cell.length_c   1.000
_cell.angle_alpha   90.00
_cell.angle_beta   90.00
_cell.angle_gamma   90.00
#
_symmetry.space_group_name_H-M   'P 1'
#
loop_
_entity.id
_entity.type
_entity.pdbx_description
1 polymer ?
#
loop_
_entity_poly.entity_id
_entity_poly.type
_entity_poly.pdbx_seq_one_letter_code
_entity_poly.pdbx_strand_id
1 'polypeptide(L)'
;SQKLSKFLKRSGIKYAHLNRYIKDEQLLVKNLSLEQYDEGFNWLRRNYQNIDQDGVVYLARIQTSYEPKVFELMRQTKKVMVWPVGLVNNSLYTRPVCIDQRVVSWFCPWKCEDDLYPIHESAFAINLKLLVENGNQMIGNHRKHGDFFVTYFLKSFVSMEELEA
;
A
#
# COMPACT_ATOMS: atom_id res chain seq x y z
N SER A 1 6.09 18.23 -12.39
CA SER A 1 5.76 19.61 -12.85
C SER A 1 6.65 20.62 -12.13
N GLN A 2 6.85 21.83 -12.68
CA GLN A 2 7.64 22.87 -11.99
C GLN A 2 7.04 23.27 -10.63
N LYS A 3 5.70 23.30 -10.53
CA LYS A 3 4.97 23.59 -9.28
C LYS A 3 5.32 22.57 -8.19
N LEU A 4 5.22 21.27 -8.51
CA LEU A 4 5.55 20.19 -7.57
C LEU A 4 7.03 20.21 -7.16
N SER A 5 7.95 20.43 -8.11
CA SER A 5 9.39 20.52 -7.80
C SER A 5 9.70 21.65 -6.81
N LYS A 6 9.06 22.81 -6.95
CA LYS A 6 9.24 23.94 -6.03
C LYS A 6 8.64 23.64 -4.65
N PHE A 7 7.48 22.99 -4.60
CA PHE A 7 6.85 22.58 -3.34
C PHE A 7 7.73 21.61 -2.56
N LEU A 8 8.21 20.53 -3.18
CA LEU A 8 9.07 19.52 -2.53
C LEU A 8 10.38 20.13 -2.02
N LYS A 9 11.01 21.03 -2.78
CA LYS A 9 12.22 21.74 -2.33
C LYS A 9 11.99 22.59 -1.08
N ARG A 10 10.78 23.15 -0.91
CA ARG A 10 10.44 24.01 0.23
C ARG A 10 9.98 23.24 1.46
N SER A 11 9.54 21.99 1.33
CA SER A 11 8.99 21.21 2.45
C SER A 11 10.05 20.77 3.46
N GLY A 12 11.32 20.68 3.06
CA GLY A 12 12.41 20.21 3.92
C GLY A 12 12.40 18.71 4.23
N ILE A 13 11.45 17.95 3.67
CA ILE A 13 11.34 16.50 3.85
C ILE A 13 12.27 15.80 2.87
N LYS A 14 12.84 14.64 3.22
CA LYS A 14 13.56 13.79 2.27
C LYS A 14 12.59 13.20 1.25
N TYR A 15 12.88 13.32 -0.04
CA TYR A 15 11.99 12.84 -1.09
C TYR A 15 12.75 12.30 -2.31
N ALA A 16 12.11 11.40 -3.06
CA ALA A 16 12.41 11.11 -4.45
C ALA A 16 11.27 11.65 -5.31
N HIS A 17 11.58 12.47 -6.34
CA HIS A 17 10.57 13.04 -7.23
C HIS A 17 10.50 12.25 -8.53
N LEU A 18 9.55 11.33 -8.59
CA LEU A 18 9.34 10.42 -9.72
C LEU A 18 8.18 10.91 -10.60
N ASN A 19 8.11 10.39 -11.83
CA ASN A 19 6.97 10.59 -12.70
C ASN A 19 6.69 9.32 -13.51
N ARG A 20 5.40 9.07 -13.75
CA ARG A 20 4.93 8.05 -14.69
C ARG A 20 3.80 8.65 -15.50
N TYR A 21 4.00 8.74 -16.81
CA TYR A 21 2.94 9.16 -17.72
C TYR A 21 1.89 8.05 -17.83
N ILE A 22 0.62 8.40 -17.63
CA ILE A 22 -0.52 7.49 -17.80
C ILE A 22 -1.29 8.00 -19.02
N LYS A 23 -1.36 7.17 -20.06
CA LYS A 23 -1.96 7.53 -21.35
C LYS A 23 -3.49 7.56 -21.29
N ASP A 24 -4.09 6.70 -20.47
CA ASP A 24 -5.53 6.58 -20.34
C ASP A 24 -6.05 7.51 -19.24
N GLU A 25 -6.68 8.61 -19.65
CA GLU A 25 -7.21 9.64 -18.76
C GLU A 25 -8.34 9.12 -17.86
N GLN A 26 -9.06 8.06 -18.23
CA GLN A 26 -10.10 7.47 -17.37
C GLN A 26 -9.48 6.84 -16.11
N LEU A 27 -8.23 6.38 -16.19
CA LEU A 27 -7.48 5.86 -15.04
C LEU A 27 -7.06 6.98 -14.07
N LEU A 28 -6.85 8.20 -14.60
CA LEU A 28 -6.61 9.39 -13.79
C LEU A 28 -7.88 9.81 -13.03
N VAL A 29 -9.05 9.72 -13.69
CA VAL A 29 -10.35 10.08 -13.09
C VAL A 29 -10.78 9.12 -11.98
N LYS A 30 -10.47 7.81 -12.11
CA LYS A 30 -10.77 6.82 -11.07
C LYS A 30 -9.77 6.83 -9.91
N ASN A 31 -8.77 7.71 -9.91
CA ASN A 31 -7.68 7.75 -8.93
C ASN A 31 -6.94 6.40 -8.75
N LEU A 32 -7.04 5.49 -9.71
CA LEU A 32 -6.36 4.20 -9.71
C LEU A 32 -5.01 4.38 -10.41
N SER A 33 -4.14 5.24 -9.88
CA SER A 33 -2.80 5.47 -10.41
C SER A 33 -1.82 4.40 -9.93
N LEU A 34 -2.22 3.13 -10.03
CA LEU A 34 -1.46 1.98 -9.55
C LEU A 34 -0.04 1.93 -10.16
N GLU A 35 0.13 2.34 -11.41
CA GLU A 35 1.43 2.39 -12.07
C GLU A 35 2.35 3.49 -11.52
N GLN A 36 1.82 4.48 -10.79
CA GLN A 36 2.66 5.44 -10.06
C GLN A 36 3.28 4.79 -8.82
N TYR A 37 2.55 3.90 -8.12
CA TYR A 37 3.14 3.07 -7.07
C TYR A 37 4.22 2.15 -7.63
N ASP A 38 3.99 1.58 -8.81
CA ASP A 38 4.98 0.74 -9.48
C ASP A 38 6.27 1.49 -9.81
N GLU A 39 6.21 2.75 -10.21
CA GLU A 39 7.43 3.56 -10.39
C GLU A 39 8.18 3.76 -9.06
N GLY A 40 7.45 3.92 -7.95
CA GLY A 40 8.01 3.91 -6.60
C GLY A 40 8.70 2.59 -6.27
N PHE A 41 8.03 1.45 -6.52
CA PHE A 41 8.61 0.12 -6.29
C PHE A 41 9.86 -0.13 -7.14
N ASN A 42 9.84 0.30 -8.41
CA ASN A 42 11.01 0.20 -9.28
C ASN A 42 12.16 1.07 -8.79
N TRP A 43 11.89 2.28 -8.32
CA TRP A 43 12.91 3.12 -7.70
C TRP A 43 13.48 2.47 -6.44
N LEU A 44 12.64 1.91 -5.57
CA LEU A 44 13.10 1.19 -4.37
C LEU A 44 13.99 0.00 -4.73
N ARG A 45 13.58 -0.83 -5.68
CA ARG A 45 14.39 -1.97 -6.14
C ARG A 45 15.74 -1.53 -6.70
N ARG A 46 15.80 -0.45 -7.49
CA ARG A 46 17.07 0.06 -8.05
C ARG A 46 18.03 0.61 -6.98
N ASN A 47 17.50 1.15 -5.87
CA ASN A 47 18.30 1.88 -4.87
C ASN A 47 18.57 1.10 -3.59
N TYR A 48 17.78 0.06 -3.30
CA TYR A 48 17.87 -0.71 -2.05
C TYR A 48 18.11 -2.22 -2.30
N GLN A 49 18.47 -2.61 -3.53
CA GLN A 49 18.96 -3.96 -3.81
C GLN A 49 20.22 -4.25 -3.01
N ASN A 50 20.25 -5.39 -2.31
CA ASN A 50 21.40 -5.88 -1.54
C ASN A 50 21.83 -4.97 -0.37
N ILE A 51 20.92 -4.13 0.14
CA ILE A 51 21.18 -3.31 1.33
C ILE A 51 20.50 -3.97 2.54
N ASP A 52 21.26 -4.19 3.61
CA ASP A 52 20.73 -4.60 4.91
C ASP A 52 20.18 -3.38 5.65
N GLN A 53 19.11 -2.80 5.12
CA GLN A 53 18.42 -1.66 5.71
C GLN A 53 17.01 -2.07 6.13
N ASP A 54 16.72 -1.84 7.41
CA ASP A 54 15.36 -1.88 7.92
C ASP A 54 14.55 -0.73 7.32
N GLY A 55 13.40 -1.06 6.77
CA GLY A 55 12.53 -0.09 6.13
C GLY A 55 11.14 -0.66 5.88
N VAL A 56 10.18 0.24 5.71
CA VAL A 56 8.79 -0.10 5.44
C VAL A 56 8.25 0.75 4.30
N VAL A 57 7.42 0.15 3.48
CA VAL A 57 6.78 0.77 2.33
C VAL A 57 5.29 0.88 2.62
N TYR A 58 4.77 2.10 2.54
CA TYR A 58 3.36 2.41 2.77
C TYR A 58 2.77 3.17 1.58
N LEU A 59 1.60 2.75 1.12
CA LEU A 59 0.91 3.34 -0.03
C LEU A 59 -0.01 4.48 0.41
N ALA A 60 0.57 5.66 0.58
CA ALA A 60 -0.16 6.85 0.99
C ALA A 60 -0.81 7.58 -0.21
N ARG A 61 -2.13 7.81 -0.15
CA ARG A 61 -2.87 8.70 -1.06
C ARG A 61 -2.89 10.15 -0.56
N ILE A 62 -3.07 11.08 -1.50
CA ILE A 62 -3.09 12.52 -1.22
C ILE A 62 -4.42 13.00 -0.59
N GLN A 63 -5.49 12.21 -0.70
CA GLN A 63 -6.85 12.58 -0.22
C GLN A 63 -7.22 11.90 1.10
N THR A 64 -6.33 11.08 1.65
CA THR A 64 -6.54 10.34 2.88
C THR A 64 -5.93 11.11 4.07
N SER A 65 -6.55 10.95 5.23
CA SER A 65 -6.07 11.51 6.49
C SER A 65 -5.29 10.45 7.27
N TYR A 66 -4.22 10.86 7.97
CA TYR A 66 -3.37 9.95 8.72
C TYR A 66 -3.19 10.45 10.15
N GLU A 67 -3.44 9.58 11.12
CA GLU A 67 -3.04 9.82 12.50
C GLU A 67 -1.53 9.54 12.65
N PRO A 68 -0.72 10.43 13.26
CA PRO A 68 0.71 10.21 13.40
C PRO A 68 1.11 8.86 14.03
N LYS A 69 0.27 8.30 14.91
CA LYS A 69 0.51 7.00 15.56
C LYS A 69 0.60 5.84 14.57
N VAL A 70 -0.07 5.91 13.41
CA VAL A 70 0.01 4.85 12.39
C VAL A 70 1.43 4.69 11.86
N PHE A 71 2.22 5.77 11.83
CA PHE A 71 3.61 5.71 11.40
C PHE A 71 4.52 5.02 12.42
N GLU A 72 4.20 5.08 13.72
CA GLU A 72 4.90 4.31 14.76
C GLU A 72 4.55 2.82 14.69
N LEU A 73 3.28 2.52 14.42
CA LEU A 73 2.82 1.14 14.24
C LEU A 73 3.51 0.49 13.03
N MET A 74 3.41 1.11 11.85
CA MET A 74 3.95 0.53 10.63
C MET A 74 5.48 0.37 10.66
N ARG A 75 6.21 1.15 11.47
CA ARG A 75 7.67 0.99 11.66
C ARG A 75 8.07 -0.39 12.17
N GLN A 76 7.15 -1.12 12.81
CA GLN A 76 7.42 -2.43 13.40
C GLN A 76 7.25 -3.60 12.41
N THR A 77 6.74 -3.34 11.20
CA THR A 77 6.41 -4.35 10.18
C THR A 77 7.58 -5.27 9.86
N LYS A 78 7.40 -6.59 10.03
CA LYS A 78 8.39 -7.62 9.68
C LYS A 78 8.18 -8.21 8.29
N LYS A 79 6.94 -8.42 7.88
CA LYS A 79 6.50 -8.87 6.56
C LYS A 79 5.46 -7.92 6.00
N VAL A 80 4.22 -8.03 6.48
CA VAL A 80 3.09 -7.20 6.08
C VAL A 80 2.22 -6.96 7.30
N MET A 81 2.06 -5.70 7.67
CA MET A 81 1.23 -5.29 8.80
C MET A 81 -0.04 -4.64 8.29
N VAL A 82 -1.17 -4.95 8.91
CA VAL A 82 -2.51 -4.45 8.55
C VAL A 82 -3.19 -3.76 9.73
N TRP A 83 -4.07 -2.81 9.46
CA TRP A 83 -4.77 -2.05 10.50
C TRP A 83 -6.16 -1.59 10.07
N PRO A 84 -7.01 -1.14 11.01
CA PRO A 84 -8.32 -0.58 10.69
C PRO A 84 -8.23 0.70 9.85
N VAL A 85 -9.17 0.88 8.91
CA VAL A 85 -9.30 2.12 8.12
C VAL A 85 -10.74 2.62 8.21
N GLY A 86 -10.90 3.91 8.47
CA GLY A 86 -12.20 4.58 8.55
C GLY A 86 -12.68 5.15 7.21
N LEU A 87 -13.99 5.31 7.07
CA LEU A 87 -14.65 6.03 5.97
C LEU A 87 -14.29 5.49 4.56
N VAL A 88 -14.35 4.16 4.41
CA VAL A 88 -14.07 3.48 3.14
C VAL A 88 -15.38 2.91 2.60
N ASN A 89 -15.61 3.03 1.29
CA ASN A 89 -16.75 2.42 0.57
C ASN A 89 -18.11 2.59 1.28
N ASN A 90 -18.44 3.84 1.63
CA ASN A 90 -19.68 4.22 2.34
C ASN A 90 -19.90 3.52 3.70
N SER A 91 -18.83 3.05 4.33
CA SER A 91 -18.86 2.40 5.63
C SER A 91 -18.00 3.13 6.64
N LEU A 92 -18.36 3.01 7.92
CA LEU A 92 -17.67 3.72 9.00
C LEU A 92 -16.22 3.26 9.13
N TYR A 93 -15.95 1.96 9.05
CA TYR A 93 -14.61 1.40 9.07
C TYR A 93 -14.57 -0.03 8.55
N THR A 94 -13.38 -0.48 8.20
CA THR A 94 -12.99 -1.90 8.12
C THR A 94 -11.86 -2.19 9.07
N ARG A 95 -11.70 -3.47 9.42
CA ARG A 95 -10.58 -3.90 10.26
C ARG A 95 -10.26 -5.38 10.05
N PRO A 96 -9.00 -5.79 10.28
CA PRO A 96 -8.70 -7.18 10.58
C PRO A 96 -9.45 -7.62 11.85
N VAL A 97 -9.88 -8.87 11.87
CA VAL A 97 -10.36 -9.55 13.07
C VAL A 97 -9.23 -10.46 13.53
N CYS A 98 -8.77 -10.25 14.76
CA CYS A 98 -7.61 -10.96 15.30
C CYS A 98 -7.98 -11.85 16.48
N ILE A 99 -7.40 -13.04 16.52
CA ILE A 99 -7.39 -13.95 17.68
C ILE A 99 -5.92 -14.26 17.98
N ASP A 100 -5.51 -14.09 19.23
CA ASP A 100 -4.13 -14.31 19.67
C ASP A 100 -3.07 -13.61 18.79
N GLN A 101 -3.32 -12.33 18.47
CA GLN A 101 -2.47 -11.48 17.61
C GLN A 101 -2.31 -11.97 16.16
N ARG A 102 -3.18 -12.87 15.69
CA ARG A 102 -3.22 -13.34 14.30
C ARG A 102 -4.50 -12.93 13.62
N VAL A 103 -4.42 -12.51 12.37
CA VAL A 103 -5.59 -12.21 11.53
C VAL A 103 -6.31 -13.52 11.20
N VAL A 104 -7.58 -13.63 11.57
CA VAL A 104 -8.42 -14.81 11.31
C VAL A 104 -9.56 -14.52 10.33
N SER A 105 -9.95 -13.26 10.18
CA SER A 105 -10.98 -12.81 9.24
C SER A 105 -10.98 -11.29 9.13
N TRP A 106 -11.96 -10.73 8.42
CA TRP A 106 -12.10 -9.31 8.18
C TRP A 106 -13.49 -8.83 8.56
N PHE A 107 -13.56 -7.68 9.22
CA PHE A 107 -14.79 -6.91 9.31
C PHE A 107 -14.86 -5.96 8.11
N CYS A 108 -15.64 -6.34 7.11
CA CYS A 108 -15.86 -5.58 5.88
C CYS A 108 -17.38 -5.48 5.62
N PRO A 109 -18.03 -4.35 5.91
CA PRO A 109 -19.50 -4.22 5.81
C PRO A 109 -20.05 -4.31 4.39
N TRP A 110 -19.24 -3.98 3.39
CA TRP A 110 -19.58 -4.22 1.99
C TRP A 110 -19.10 -5.63 1.64
N LYS A 111 -20.06 -6.48 1.27
CA LYS A 111 -19.90 -7.92 1.10
C LYS A 111 -18.66 -8.27 0.26
N CYS A 112 -17.72 -9.01 0.87
CA CYS A 112 -16.46 -9.50 0.30
C CYS A 112 -16.28 -11.00 0.57
N GLU A 113 -17.33 -11.82 0.41
CA GLU A 113 -17.28 -13.26 0.76
C GLU A 113 -16.14 -14.03 0.06
N ASP A 114 -15.74 -13.60 -1.15
CA ASP A 114 -14.67 -14.22 -1.94
C ASP A 114 -13.33 -13.47 -1.90
N ASP A 115 -13.25 -12.37 -1.14
CA ASP A 115 -12.03 -11.57 -1.07
C ASP A 115 -11.12 -12.03 0.07
N LEU A 116 -9.86 -12.36 -0.24
CA LEU A 116 -8.91 -12.82 0.77
C LEU A 116 -8.31 -11.67 1.59
N TYR A 117 -8.18 -10.49 0.99
CA TYR A 117 -7.69 -9.28 1.65
C TYR A 117 -8.61 -8.08 1.32
N PRO A 118 -9.86 -8.04 1.85
CA PRO A 118 -10.84 -6.98 1.62
C PRO A 118 -10.49 -5.70 2.36
N ILE A 119 -9.33 -5.15 2.04
CA ILE A 119 -8.78 -3.96 2.67
C ILE A 119 -8.43 -2.91 1.62
N HIS A 120 -8.52 -1.65 2.05
CA HIS A 120 -8.09 -0.52 1.25
C HIS A 120 -6.56 -0.51 1.10
N GLU A 121 -6.03 0.08 0.03
CA GLU A 121 -4.59 0.14 -0.22
C GLU A 121 -3.80 0.90 0.87
N SER A 122 -4.48 1.71 1.66
CA SER A 122 -3.92 2.44 2.81
C SER A 122 -4.02 1.68 4.14
N ALA A 123 -4.46 0.43 4.12
CA ALA A 123 -4.69 -0.38 5.32
C ALA A 123 -3.50 -1.27 5.69
N PHE A 124 -2.38 -1.18 4.95
CA PHE A 124 -1.23 -2.05 5.17
C PHE A 124 0.11 -1.37 4.88
N ALA A 125 1.17 -1.88 5.50
CA ALA A 125 2.56 -1.62 5.13
C ALA A 125 3.28 -2.92 4.82
N ILE A 126 4.29 -2.85 3.94
CA ILE A 126 5.13 -3.98 3.55
C ILE A 126 6.56 -3.70 3.98
N ASN A 127 7.23 -4.70 4.54
CA ASN A 127 8.65 -4.62 4.80
C ASN A 127 9.43 -4.37 3.49
N LEU A 128 10.36 -3.39 3.52
CA LEU A 128 11.10 -2.95 2.33
C LEU A 128 11.89 -4.11 1.70
N LYS A 129 12.55 -4.92 2.52
CA LYS A 129 13.35 -6.06 2.06
C LYS A 129 12.47 -7.08 1.36
N LEU A 130 11.33 -7.44 1.95
CA LEU A 130 10.34 -8.32 1.34
C LEU A 130 9.86 -7.80 -0.02
N LEU A 131 9.60 -6.50 -0.13
CA LEU A 131 9.16 -5.88 -1.39
C LEU A 131 10.24 -5.90 -2.49
N VAL A 132 11.50 -5.67 -2.11
CA VAL A 132 12.62 -5.60 -3.04
C VAL A 132 13.07 -6.99 -3.51
N GLU A 133 13.10 -7.97 -2.60
CA GLU A 133 13.54 -9.36 -2.87
C GLU A 133 12.50 -10.15 -3.68
N ASN A 134 11.20 -9.86 -3.50
CA ASN A 134 10.13 -10.46 -4.29
C ASN A 134 10.00 -9.74 -5.65
N GLY A 135 10.99 -10.00 -6.51
CA GLY A 135 11.22 -9.32 -7.78
C GLY A 135 10.02 -9.40 -8.73
N ASN A 136 9.67 -8.25 -9.32
CA ASN A 136 8.64 -8.05 -10.35
C ASN A 136 7.18 -7.96 -9.91
N GLN A 137 6.87 -8.03 -8.61
CA GLN A 137 5.50 -7.76 -8.17
C GLN A 137 5.16 -6.28 -8.37
N MET A 138 4.18 -6.02 -9.24
CA MET A 138 3.66 -4.71 -9.60
C MET A 138 2.17 -4.65 -9.24
N ILE A 139 1.75 -3.62 -8.53
CA ILE A 139 0.34 -3.46 -8.17
C ILE A 139 -0.51 -3.09 -9.40
N GLY A 140 0.06 -2.39 -10.38
CA GLY A 140 -0.62 -2.05 -11.64
C GLY A 140 -1.04 -3.26 -12.48
N ASN A 141 -0.30 -4.38 -12.40
CA ASN A 141 -0.67 -5.62 -13.10
C ASN A 141 -2.00 -6.20 -12.61
N HIS A 142 -2.44 -5.81 -11.41
CA HIS A 142 -3.67 -6.29 -10.79
C HIS A 142 -4.87 -5.38 -11.02
N ARG A 143 -4.71 -4.28 -11.76
CA ARG A 143 -5.81 -3.37 -12.16
C ARG A 143 -7.01 -4.10 -12.75
N LYS A 144 -6.78 -5.14 -13.55
CA LYS A 144 -7.83 -5.96 -14.18
C LYS A 144 -8.77 -6.64 -13.19
N HIS A 145 -8.38 -6.73 -11.91
CA HIS A 145 -9.17 -7.31 -10.83
C HIS A 145 -10.10 -6.30 -10.15
N GLY A 146 -10.19 -5.05 -10.63
CA GLY A 146 -11.08 -4.04 -10.04
C GLY A 146 -10.72 -3.81 -8.57
N ASP A 147 -11.73 -3.76 -7.70
CA ASP A 147 -11.57 -3.51 -6.25
C ASP A 147 -10.75 -4.59 -5.52
N PHE A 148 -10.54 -5.76 -6.14
CA PHE A 148 -9.76 -6.87 -5.57
C PHE A 148 -8.25 -6.76 -5.85
N PHE A 149 -7.77 -5.66 -6.44
CA PHE A 149 -6.35 -5.53 -6.83
C PHE A 149 -5.38 -5.69 -5.64
N VAL A 150 -5.76 -5.20 -4.46
CA VAL A 150 -4.97 -5.35 -3.22
C VAL A 150 -4.79 -6.81 -2.89
N THR A 151 -5.84 -7.62 -3.04
CA THR A 151 -5.78 -9.04 -2.75
C THR A 151 -4.80 -9.78 -3.63
N TYR A 152 -4.87 -9.55 -4.94
CA TYR A 152 -3.94 -10.20 -5.86
C TYR A 152 -2.50 -9.72 -5.66
N PHE A 153 -2.30 -8.47 -5.27
CA PHE A 153 -0.99 -7.95 -4.92
C PHE A 153 -0.44 -8.60 -3.65
N LEU A 154 -1.18 -8.61 -2.54
CA LEU A 154 -0.71 -9.15 -1.25
C LEU A 154 -0.51 -10.67 -1.26
N LYS A 155 -1.31 -11.42 -2.02
CA LYS A 155 -1.11 -12.87 -2.25
C LYS A 155 0.30 -13.21 -2.75
N SER A 156 0.96 -12.28 -3.44
CA SER A 156 2.32 -12.50 -3.92
C SER A 156 3.37 -12.41 -2.81
N PHE A 157 3.06 -11.81 -1.66
CA PHE A 157 4.00 -11.57 -0.55
C PHE A 157 3.75 -12.43 0.69
N VAL A 158 2.48 -12.64 1.05
CA VAL A 158 2.08 -13.27 2.32
C VAL A 158 0.77 -14.04 2.19
N SER A 159 0.60 -15.04 3.05
CA SER A 159 -0.68 -15.66 3.41
C SER A 159 -1.38 -14.87 4.54
N MET A 160 -2.66 -15.18 4.81
CA MET A 160 -3.43 -14.47 5.84
C MET A 160 -2.86 -14.69 7.24
N GLU A 161 -2.35 -15.89 7.49
CA GLU A 161 -1.75 -16.30 8.76
C GLU A 161 -0.39 -15.61 9.04
N GLU A 162 0.24 -15.07 8.00
CA GLU A 162 1.51 -14.34 8.09
C GLU A 162 1.32 -12.83 8.28
N LEU A 163 0.09 -12.33 8.26
CA LEU A 163 -0.22 -10.93 8.52
C LEU A 163 0.02 -10.56 9.98
N GLU A 164 0.62 -9.40 10.19
CA GLU A 164 0.79 -8.75 11.49
C GLU A 164 -0.36 -7.75 11.72
N ALA A 165 -0.91 -7.68 12.94
CA ALA A 165 -2.02 -6.79 13.26
C ALA A 165 -1.98 -6.32 14.73
#